data_AF-A0A453K180-F1
#
_entry.id   AF-A0A453K180-F1
#
_cell.length_a   1.000
_cell.length_b   1.000
_cell.length_c   1.000
_cell.angle_alpha   90.00
_cell.angle_beta   90.00
_cell.angle_gamma   90.00
#
_symmetry.space_group_name_H-M   'P 1'
#
loop_
_entity.id
_entity.type
_entity.pdbx_description
1 polymer ?
#
loop_
_entity_poly.entity_id
_entity_poly.type
_entity_poly.pdbx_seq_one_letter_code
_entity_poly.pdbx_strand_id
1 'polypeptide(L)'
;MSTGGAESAAAEAMASEAYLAGAAVWEARELVAELCRHFYLQGWVTGTGGSITVKANDPAVPLAQQLIVMSPSGVQKERMVAEDMYVMSAEGKVISAPVAKPWPYKHPKCSDCAPLFMKSYLMRGAGAVIHSHGMETCMATMLNPGAKEFRISHMEMIKGIKGHGYTDELVIPIIENTPYEYELTDSLAEAIAAYPKATAVLVRNHGIYVWGDSWINAKTQAECYHYLLDAAIKMYQLGIDWTTPEHGPINSAKRLRSVASPGVPNGCHTAKSSKHCVVLDIEGTTTPISFVTDVMFPYARDNVRKHLTSTYDSEETKEDIKLLRIQVEEDLKIGVVGAAPVAPDDAGKEEVISSLVANVEAMIKADRKITSLKQLQGHIWRTGFERKELQGVVFEDVPEALKNWQSQGMKVYIYSSGSREAQRLLFGHTSYGDLRQFLCGFFDTTTG
;
A
#
# COMPACT_ATOMS: atom_id res chain seq x y z
N MET A 1 -47.95 -21.60 -39.42
CA MET A 1 -47.36 -20.38 -38.83
C MET A 1 -46.64 -20.75 -37.54
N SER A 2 -45.39 -21.23 -37.63
CA SER A 2 -44.57 -21.60 -36.46
C SER A 2 -43.06 -21.50 -36.72
N THR A 3 -42.65 -20.91 -37.84
CA THR A 3 -41.25 -20.84 -38.28
C THR A 3 -40.56 -19.53 -37.85
N GLY A 4 -41.32 -18.45 -37.58
CA GLY A 4 -40.75 -17.14 -37.25
C GLY A 4 -40.09 -17.01 -35.87
N GLY A 5 -40.45 -17.86 -34.90
CA GLY A 5 -39.86 -17.83 -33.55
C GLY A 5 -38.51 -18.54 -33.45
N ALA A 6 -38.26 -19.54 -34.29
CA ALA A 6 -36.99 -20.27 -34.32
C ALA A 6 -35.91 -19.49 -35.08
N GLU A 7 -36.28 -18.80 -36.17
CA GLU A 7 -35.38 -17.92 -36.93
C GLU A 7 -34.99 -16.66 -36.13
N SER A 8 -35.90 -16.07 -35.34
CA SER A 8 -35.54 -14.92 -34.48
C SER A 8 -34.63 -15.32 -33.33
N ALA A 9 -34.88 -16.47 -32.68
CA ALA A 9 -34.03 -16.98 -31.61
C ALA A 9 -32.64 -17.39 -32.11
N ALA A 10 -32.54 -17.95 -33.32
CA ALA A 10 -31.26 -18.25 -33.94
C ALA A 10 -30.48 -16.98 -34.33
N ALA A 11 -31.18 -15.95 -34.85
CA ALA A 11 -30.56 -14.66 -35.16
C ALA A 11 -30.10 -13.92 -33.90
N GLU A 12 -30.87 -13.94 -32.82
CA GLU A 12 -30.49 -13.40 -31.50
C GLU A 12 -29.30 -14.16 -30.89
N ALA A 13 -29.27 -15.49 -31.02
CA ALA A 13 -28.14 -16.31 -30.57
C ALA A 13 -26.86 -16.00 -31.37
N MET A 14 -26.95 -15.90 -32.70
CA MET A 14 -25.78 -15.52 -33.52
C MET A 14 -25.32 -14.08 -33.25
N ALA A 15 -26.23 -13.14 -33.00
CA ALA A 15 -25.88 -11.77 -32.61
C ALA A 15 -25.18 -11.75 -31.24
N SER A 16 -25.60 -12.61 -30.30
CA SER A 16 -24.98 -12.79 -28.99
C SER A 16 -23.58 -13.42 -29.08
N GLU A 17 -23.40 -14.43 -29.95
CA GLU A 17 -22.07 -15.03 -30.21
C GLU A 17 -21.13 -14.04 -30.91
N ALA A 18 -21.63 -13.27 -31.88
CA ALA A 18 -20.85 -12.24 -32.55
C ALA A 18 -20.44 -11.11 -31.59
N TYR A 19 -21.33 -10.70 -30.68
CA TYR A 19 -21.01 -9.71 -29.66
C TYR A 19 -19.98 -10.25 -28.66
N LEU A 20 -20.13 -11.51 -28.22
CA LEU A 20 -19.18 -12.17 -27.33
C LEU A 20 -17.77 -12.25 -27.93
N ALA A 21 -17.67 -12.48 -29.25
CA ALA A 21 -16.41 -12.51 -30.00
C ALA A 21 -15.94 -11.10 -30.45
N GLY A 22 -16.70 -10.06 -30.14
CA GLY A 22 -16.43 -8.69 -30.56
C GLY A 22 -15.27 -8.03 -29.82
N ALA A 23 -14.69 -6.99 -30.46
CA ALA A 23 -13.55 -6.24 -29.93
C ALA A 23 -13.83 -5.64 -28.53
N ALA A 24 -15.01 -5.08 -28.31
CA ALA A 24 -15.36 -4.46 -27.02
C ALA A 24 -15.30 -5.44 -25.83
N VAL A 25 -15.71 -6.70 -26.04
CA VAL A 25 -15.62 -7.74 -25.00
C VAL A 25 -14.17 -8.14 -24.79
N TRP A 26 -13.39 -8.27 -25.86
CA TRP A 26 -11.97 -8.60 -25.78
C TRP A 26 -11.15 -7.53 -25.05
N GLU A 27 -11.33 -6.26 -25.41
CA GLU A 27 -10.69 -5.11 -24.75
C GLU A 27 -11.04 -5.06 -23.26
N ALA A 28 -12.30 -5.36 -22.90
CA ALA A 28 -12.71 -5.45 -21.50
C ALA A 28 -12.01 -6.60 -20.74
N ARG A 29 -11.73 -7.73 -21.40
CA ARG A 29 -10.95 -8.84 -20.81
C ARG A 29 -9.51 -8.43 -20.55
N GLU A 30 -8.87 -7.76 -21.51
CA GLU A 30 -7.51 -7.24 -21.36
C GLU A 30 -7.42 -6.21 -20.24
N LEU A 31 -8.39 -5.29 -20.20
CA LEU A 31 -8.49 -4.27 -19.16
C LEU A 31 -8.64 -4.88 -17.76
N VAL A 32 -9.48 -5.90 -17.58
CA VAL A 32 -9.62 -6.59 -16.28
C VAL A 32 -8.31 -7.23 -15.85
N ALA A 33 -7.58 -7.88 -16.76
CA ALA A 33 -6.27 -8.46 -16.47
C ALA A 33 -5.25 -7.39 -16.06
N GLU A 34 -5.20 -6.27 -16.78
CA GLU A 34 -4.32 -5.14 -16.49
C GLU A 34 -4.63 -4.52 -15.11
N LEU A 35 -5.91 -4.21 -14.84
CA LEU A 35 -6.34 -3.61 -13.57
C LEU A 35 -6.03 -4.52 -12.39
N CYS A 36 -6.24 -5.83 -12.51
CA CYS A 36 -5.86 -6.77 -11.46
C CYS A 36 -4.36 -6.79 -11.18
N ARG A 37 -3.50 -6.64 -12.20
CA ARG A 37 -2.06 -6.49 -12.00
C ARG A 37 -1.72 -5.21 -11.25
N HIS A 38 -2.34 -4.09 -11.61
CA HIS A 38 -2.17 -2.83 -10.89
C HIS A 38 -2.65 -2.90 -9.44
N PHE A 39 -3.82 -3.49 -9.20
CA PHE A 39 -4.38 -3.64 -7.86
C PHE A 39 -3.56 -4.60 -6.99
N TYR A 40 -2.93 -5.61 -7.59
CA TYR A 40 -2.03 -6.49 -6.85
C TYR A 40 -0.82 -5.71 -6.32
N LEU A 41 -0.21 -4.86 -7.15
CA LEU A 41 0.93 -4.01 -6.75
C LEU A 41 0.55 -2.98 -5.67
N GLN A 42 -0.73 -2.56 -5.64
CA GLN A 42 -1.29 -1.71 -4.58
C GLN A 42 -1.64 -2.48 -3.30
N GLY A 43 -1.55 -3.81 -3.30
CA GLY A 43 -1.89 -4.67 -2.17
C GLY A 43 -3.38 -5.03 -2.05
N TRP A 44 -4.22 -4.62 -3.00
CA TRP A 44 -5.70 -4.73 -2.91
C TRP A 44 -6.25 -6.13 -3.23
N VAL A 45 -5.54 -6.89 -4.06
CA VAL A 45 -5.99 -8.22 -4.56
C VAL A 45 -4.93 -9.30 -4.34
N THR A 46 -4.28 -9.25 -3.18
CA THR A 46 -3.23 -10.21 -2.79
C THR A 46 -3.83 -11.56 -2.37
N GLY A 47 -3.02 -12.63 -2.39
CA GLY A 47 -3.45 -13.94 -1.86
C GLY A 47 -4.64 -14.57 -2.58
N THR A 48 -4.88 -14.23 -3.86
CA THR A 48 -6.06 -14.60 -4.67
C THR A 48 -7.38 -13.91 -4.30
N GLY A 49 -7.36 -13.07 -3.25
CA GLY A 49 -8.48 -12.26 -2.78
C GLY A 49 -8.82 -11.10 -3.71
N GLY A 50 -9.95 -10.46 -3.43
CA GLY A 50 -10.53 -9.41 -4.27
C GLY A 50 -10.90 -9.86 -5.68
N SER A 51 -11.55 -8.97 -6.43
CA SER A 51 -12.05 -9.24 -7.79
C SER A 51 -12.46 -7.93 -8.45
N ILE A 52 -12.54 -7.90 -9.78
CA ILE A 52 -13.08 -6.78 -10.53
C ILE A 52 -14.05 -7.28 -11.60
N THR A 53 -15.08 -6.48 -11.85
CA THR A 53 -15.99 -6.61 -12.98
C THR A 53 -16.10 -5.31 -13.75
N VAL A 54 -16.23 -5.39 -15.06
CA VAL A 54 -16.47 -4.24 -15.95
C VAL A 54 -17.52 -4.61 -16.99
N LYS A 55 -18.38 -3.67 -17.39
CA LYS A 55 -19.18 -3.81 -18.60
C LYS A 55 -18.32 -3.60 -19.84
N ALA A 56 -18.52 -4.44 -20.85
CA ALA A 56 -17.89 -4.28 -22.16
C ALA A 56 -18.39 -2.99 -22.81
N ASN A 57 -17.47 -2.04 -23.01
CA ASN A 57 -17.81 -0.72 -23.54
C ASN A 57 -18.08 -0.78 -25.05
N ASP A 58 -19.29 -1.19 -25.40
CA ASP A 58 -19.77 -1.20 -26.78
C ASP A 58 -20.81 -0.09 -26.97
N PRO A 59 -20.47 1.02 -27.66
CA PRO A 59 -21.40 2.11 -27.92
C PRO A 59 -22.64 1.71 -28.75
N ALA A 60 -22.58 0.60 -29.49
CA ALA A 60 -23.71 0.10 -30.26
C ALA A 60 -24.72 -0.68 -29.40
N VAL A 61 -24.33 -1.09 -28.20
CA VAL A 61 -25.17 -1.86 -27.28
C VAL A 61 -25.59 -0.98 -26.10
N PRO A 62 -26.90 -0.87 -25.77
CA PRO A 62 -27.34 -0.12 -24.60
C PRO A 62 -26.64 -0.59 -23.32
N LEU A 63 -26.23 0.33 -22.44
CA LEU A 63 -25.50 0.02 -21.19
C LEU A 63 -26.20 -1.05 -20.33
N ALA A 64 -27.53 -1.09 -20.34
CA ALA A 64 -28.31 -2.08 -19.59
C ALA A 64 -28.20 -3.52 -20.16
N GLN A 65 -27.76 -3.67 -21.40
CA GLN A 65 -27.64 -4.95 -22.12
C GLN A 65 -26.18 -5.35 -22.38
N GLN A 66 -25.22 -4.48 -22.08
CA GLN A 66 -23.80 -4.78 -22.25
C GLN A 66 -23.37 -5.96 -21.38
N LEU A 67 -22.51 -6.81 -21.96
CA LEU A 67 -21.95 -7.96 -21.27
C LEU A 67 -21.01 -7.52 -20.14
N ILE A 68 -20.96 -8.31 -19.08
CA ILE A 68 -20.11 -8.07 -17.91
C ILE A 68 -18.93 -9.02 -17.98
N VAL A 69 -17.71 -8.49 -17.96
CA VAL A 69 -16.47 -9.24 -17.89
C VAL A 69 -15.98 -9.28 -16.44
N MET A 70 -15.58 -10.46 -15.96
CA MET A 70 -15.24 -10.69 -14.56
C MET A 70 -13.96 -11.51 -14.40
N SER A 71 -13.13 -11.13 -13.42
CA SER A 71 -11.98 -11.93 -13.01
C SER A 71 -12.39 -13.22 -12.27
N PRO A 72 -11.75 -14.37 -12.54
CA PRO A 72 -11.98 -15.61 -11.82
C PRO A 72 -11.52 -15.56 -10.34
N SER A 73 -12.12 -16.41 -9.51
CA SER A 73 -11.69 -16.62 -8.12
C SER A 73 -10.61 -17.70 -8.00
N GLY A 74 -9.81 -17.61 -6.92
CA GLY A 74 -8.82 -18.62 -6.56
C GLY A 74 -7.59 -18.67 -7.48
N VAL A 75 -7.35 -17.64 -8.28
CA VAL A 75 -6.17 -17.49 -9.14
C VAL A 75 -5.32 -16.29 -8.73
N GLN A 76 -4.03 -16.32 -9.12
CA GLN A 76 -3.08 -15.21 -8.97
C GLN A 76 -3.51 -14.07 -9.90
N LYS A 77 -4.00 -12.98 -9.31
CA LYS A 77 -4.68 -11.88 -10.00
C LYS A 77 -3.74 -11.11 -10.93
N GLU A 78 -2.47 -11.00 -10.57
CA GLU A 78 -1.42 -10.33 -11.32
C GLU A 78 -0.93 -11.08 -12.56
N ARG A 79 -1.26 -12.38 -12.66
CA ARG A 79 -0.83 -13.28 -13.75
C ARG A 79 -1.92 -13.61 -14.74
N MET A 80 -3.12 -13.06 -14.57
CA MET A 80 -4.24 -13.33 -15.46
C MET A 80 -3.99 -12.76 -16.85
N VAL A 81 -4.56 -13.44 -17.85
CA VAL A 81 -4.65 -12.99 -19.24
C VAL A 81 -6.11 -12.87 -19.67
N ALA A 82 -6.38 -12.29 -20.84
CA ALA A 82 -7.74 -12.03 -21.32
C ALA A 82 -8.62 -13.30 -21.40
N GLU A 83 -8.00 -14.43 -21.74
CA GLU A 83 -8.64 -15.74 -21.85
C GLU A 83 -9.07 -16.32 -20.50
N ASP A 84 -8.53 -15.81 -19.39
CA ASP A 84 -8.87 -16.26 -18.04
C ASP A 84 -10.20 -15.67 -17.55
N MET A 85 -10.77 -14.70 -18.27
CA MET A 85 -11.96 -13.97 -17.82
C MET A 85 -13.27 -14.72 -18.10
N TYR A 86 -14.20 -14.58 -17.17
CA TYR A 86 -15.59 -14.92 -17.36
C TYR A 86 -16.32 -13.79 -18.09
N VAL A 87 -17.30 -14.14 -18.92
CA VAL A 87 -18.24 -13.19 -19.50
C VAL A 87 -19.66 -13.58 -19.11
N MET A 88 -20.42 -12.61 -18.66
CA MET A 88 -21.77 -12.75 -18.12
C MET A 88 -22.71 -11.82 -18.87
N SER A 89 -23.98 -12.23 -18.96
CA SER A 89 -25.09 -11.36 -19.38
C SER A 89 -25.32 -10.23 -18.38
N ALA A 90 -26.11 -9.24 -18.79
CA ALA A 90 -26.55 -8.16 -17.90
C ALA A 90 -27.38 -8.65 -16.70
N GLU A 91 -27.99 -9.82 -16.80
CA GLU A 91 -28.74 -10.49 -15.72
C GLU A 91 -27.85 -11.35 -14.82
N GLY A 92 -26.55 -11.45 -15.12
CA GLY A 92 -25.58 -12.19 -14.31
C GLY A 92 -25.47 -13.69 -14.65
N LYS A 93 -26.07 -14.16 -15.74
CA LYS A 93 -25.86 -15.53 -16.24
C LYS A 93 -24.50 -15.61 -16.96
N VAL A 94 -23.69 -16.61 -16.62
CA VAL A 94 -22.42 -16.90 -17.32
C VAL A 94 -22.70 -17.32 -18.77
N ILE A 95 -22.09 -16.61 -19.72
CA ILE A 95 -22.16 -16.88 -21.16
C ILE A 95 -20.86 -17.55 -21.64
N SER A 96 -19.72 -17.10 -21.13
CA SER A 96 -18.40 -17.66 -21.46
C SER A 96 -17.59 -17.88 -20.19
N ALA A 97 -16.91 -19.02 -20.13
CA ALA A 97 -16.03 -19.39 -19.03
C ALA A 97 -14.62 -19.71 -19.58
N PRO A 98 -13.56 -19.45 -18.81
CA PRO A 98 -12.20 -19.77 -19.19
C PRO A 98 -11.98 -21.29 -19.29
N VAL A 99 -11.09 -21.70 -20.19
CA VAL A 99 -10.72 -23.10 -20.37
C VAL A 99 -9.84 -23.56 -19.21
N ALA A 100 -10.02 -24.80 -18.80
CA ALA A 100 -9.16 -25.47 -17.82
C ALA A 100 -7.70 -25.46 -18.28
N LYS A 101 -6.81 -24.85 -17.50
CA LYS A 101 -5.37 -25.02 -17.69
C LYS A 101 -4.92 -26.34 -17.02
N PRO A 102 -3.93 -27.06 -17.56
CA PRO A 102 -3.40 -28.29 -16.95
C PRO A 102 -2.76 -28.01 -15.58
N TRP A 103 -2.40 -29.04 -14.83
CA TRP A 103 -1.67 -28.88 -13.58
C TRP A 103 -0.41 -27.99 -13.76
N PRO A 104 -0.09 -27.07 -12.83
CA PRO A 104 -0.59 -26.92 -11.45
C PRO A 104 -1.81 -26.01 -11.28
N TYR A 105 -2.45 -25.59 -12.38
CA TYR A 105 -3.57 -24.64 -12.30
C TYR A 105 -4.85 -25.34 -11.83
N LYS A 106 -5.54 -24.75 -10.84
CA LYS A 106 -6.91 -25.15 -10.48
C LYS A 106 -7.87 -24.63 -11.54
N HIS A 107 -8.97 -25.34 -11.76
CA HIS A 107 -10.06 -24.85 -12.61
C HIS A 107 -10.52 -23.48 -12.09
N PRO A 108 -10.49 -22.43 -12.93
CA PRO A 108 -10.92 -21.11 -12.50
C PRO A 108 -12.41 -21.17 -12.17
N LYS A 109 -12.81 -20.74 -10.98
CA LYS A 109 -14.23 -20.64 -10.62
C LYS A 109 -14.74 -19.23 -10.92
N CYS A 110 -16.00 -19.15 -11.32
CA CYS A 110 -16.74 -17.89 -11.30
C CYS A 110 -16.65 -17.33 -9.87
N SER A 111 -16.36 -16.04 -9.72
CA SER A 111 -16.12 -15.45 -8.40
C SER A 111 -17.36 -15.54 -7.51
N ASP A 112 -17.17 -15.93 -6.24
CA ASP A 112 -18.25 -15.95 -5.24
C ASP A 112 -18.79 -14.53 -4.96
N CYS A 113 -18.04 -13.49 -5.36
CA CYS A 113 -18.47 -12.09 -5.38
C CYS A 113 -19.51 -11.77 -6.46
N ALA A 114 -19.77 -12.66 -7.43
CA ALA A 114 -20.67 -12.37 -8.56
C ALA A 114 -22.07 -11.90 -8.13
N PRO A 115 -22.78 -12.56 -7.19
CA PRO A 115 -24.08 -12.09 -6.71
C PRO A 115 -24.03 -10.69 -6.09
N LEU A 116 -22.93 -10.36 -5.40
CA LEU A 116 -22.70 -9.06 -4.77
C LEU A 116 -22.51 -7.97 -5.83
N PHE A 117 -21.68 -8.24 -6.84
CA PHE A 117 -21.48 -7.32 -7.96
C PHE A 117 -22.77 -7.06 -8.72
N MET A 118 -23.60 -8.10 -8.92
CA MET A 118 -24.89 -7.93 -9.57
C MET A 118 -25.83 -6.99 -8.80
N LYS A 119 -25.75 -6.90 -7.47
CA LYS A 119 -26.53 -5.89 -6.72
C LYS A 119 -26.14 -4.47 -7.11
N SER A 120 -24.84 -4.18 -7.26
CA SER A 120 -24.38 -2.86 -7.72
C SER A 120 -24.82 -2.57 -9.16
N TYR A 121 -24.78 -3.56 -10.06
CA TYR A 121 -25.29 -3.38 -11.42
C TYR A 121 -26.79 -3.09 -11.46
N LEU A 122 -27.59 -3.88 -10.75
CA LEU A 122 -29.06 -3.81 -10.81
C LEU A 122 -29.63 -2.64 -10.00
N MET A 123 -29.04 -2.31 -8.85
CA MET A 123 -29.55 -1.28 -7.94
C MET A 123 -28.93 0.10 -8.15
N ARG A 124 -27.79 0.19 -8.85
CA ARG A 124 -27.06 1.44 -9.07
C ARG A 124 -26.67 1.71 -10.53
N GLY A 125 -26.96 0.79 -11.45
CA GLY A 125 -26.61 0.98 -12.85
C GLY A 125 -25.09 1.06 -13.06
N ALA A 126 -24.30 0.37 -12.23
CA ALA A 126 -22.85 0.42 -12.30
C ALA A 126 -22.32 0.04 -13.71
N GLY A 127 -21.21 0.64 -14.10
CA GLY A 127 -20.40 0.24 -15.25
C GLY A 127 -19.22 -0.66 -14.86
N ALA A 128 -18.80 -0.60 -13.60
CA ALA A 128 -17.77 -1.48 -13.05
C ALA A 128 -17.90 -1.60 -11.52
N VAL A 129 -17.40 -2.71 -10.98
CA VAL A 129 -17.34 -2.97 -9.53
C VAL A 129 -15.99 -3.57 -9.17
N ILE A 130 -15.37 -3.04 -8.11
CA ILE A 130 -14.09 -3.48 -7.56
C ILE A 130 -14.33 -4.01 -6.16
N HIS A 131 -13.79 -5.19 -5.88
CA HIS A 131 -13.68 -5.74 -4.55
C HIS A 131 -12.20 -5.81 -4.15
N SER A 132 -11.86 -5.13 -3.05
CA SER A 132 -10.51 -5.05 -2.52
C SER A 132 -10.44 -5.61 -1.10
N HIS A 133 -9.35 -6.31 -0.82
CA HIS A 133 -8.95 -6.84 0.50
C HIS A 133 -7.79 -6.03 1.10
N GLY A 134 -7.64 -4.76 0.69
CA GLY A 134 -6.58 -3.90 1.20
C GLY A 134 -6.60 -3.78 2.73
N MET A 135 -5.43 -3.77 3.36
CA MET A 135 -5.29 -3.88 4.82
C MET A 135 -6.00 -2.75 5.56
N GLU A 136 -5.92 -1.54 5.04
CA GLU A 136 -6.60 -0.34 5.54
C GLU A 136 -8.13 -0.49 5.57
N THR A 137 -8.72 -1.23 4.62
CA THR A 137 -10.16 -1.51 4.65
C THR A 137 -10.54 -2.35 5.86
N CYS A 138 -9.76 -3.39 6.16
CA CYS A 138 -9.93 -4.22 7.35
C CYS A 138 -9.74 -3.41 8.63
N MET A 139 -8.59 -2.72 8.74
CA MET A 139 -8.22 -1.97 9.93
C MET A 139 -9.22 -0.85 10.25
N ALA A 140 -9.72 -0.14 9.25
CA ALA A 140 -10.71 0.92 9.44
C ALA A 140 -11.99 0.39 10.13
N THR A 141 -12.45 -0.82 9.77
CA THR A 141 -13.61 -1.44 10.42
C THR A 141 -13.33 -1.90 11.86
N MET A 142 -12.05 -2.06 12.24
CA MET A 142 -11.62 -2.48 13.58
C MET A 142 -11.42 -1.31 14.55
N LEU A 143 -11.24 -0.07 14.05
CA LEU A 143 -11.10 1.13 14.89
C LEU A 143 -12.32 1.32 15.83
N ASN A 144 -13.50 0.95 15.35
CA ASN A 144 -14.72 0.92 16.12
C ASN A 144 -15.55 -0.35 15.82
N PRO A 145 -15.34 -1.46 16.54
CA PRO A 145 -15.96 -2.75 16.23
C PRO A 145 -17.50 -2.76 16.25
N GLY A 146 -18.12 -1.83 16.97
CA GLY A 146 -19.58 -1.69 17.03
C GLY A 146 -20.18 -0.69 16.03
N ALA A 147 -19.35 0.01 15.25
CA ALA A 147 -19.85 0.99 14.29
C ALA A 147 -20.46 0.32 13.06
N LYS A 148 -21.62 0.80 12.64
CA LYS A 148 -22.27 0.41 11.38
C LYS A 148 -21.83 1.26 10.20
N GLU A 149 -21.01 2.28 10.45
CA GLU A 149 -20.58 3.27 9.48
C GLU A 149 -19.13 3.68 9.78
N PHE A 150 -18.36 3.89 8.71
CA PHE A 150 -17.13 4.66 8.74
C PHE A 150 -17.45 6.09 8.28
N ARG A 151 -16.89 7.09 8.96
CA ARG A 151 -17.13 8.52 8.71
C ARG A 151 -15.80 9.26 8.60
N ILE A 152 -15.68 10.18 7.65
CA ILE A 152 -14.52 11.08 7.50
C ILE A 152 -14.99 12.39 6.84
N SER A 153 -14.39 13.52 7.19
CA SER A 153 -14.76 14.81 6.61
C SER A 153 -13.54 15.71 6.35
N HIS A 154 -13.70 16.76 5.56
CA HIS A 154 -12.67 17.81 5.35
C HIS A 154 -11.32 17.27 4.88
N MET A 155 -11.37 16.33 3.93
CA MET A 155 -10.21 15.76 3.24
C MET A 155 -10.36 15.96 1.74
N GLU A 156 -9.32 16.43 1.06
CA GLU A 156 -9.37 16.78 -0.38
C GLU A 156 -9.80 15.58 -1.25
N MET A 157 -9.38 14.37 -0.89
CA MET A 157 -9.71 13.14 -1.60
C MET A 157 -11.20 12.76 -1.56
N ILE A 158 -12.01 13.39 -0.69
CA ILE A 158 -13.47 13.20 -0.69
C ILE A 158 -14.09 13.68 -2.01
N LYS A 159 -13.51 14.69 -2.66
CA LYS A 159 -13.97 15.20 -3.98
C LYS A 159 -13.89 14.16 -5.10
N GLY A 160 -13.06 13.13 -4.93
CA GLY A 160 -12.98 12.01 -5.87
C GLY A 160 -14.14 11.02 -5.74
N ILE A 161 -14.96 11.13 -4.69
CA ILE A 161 -16.14 10.31 -4.47
C ILE A 161 -17.37 10.99 -5.09
N LYS A 162 -18.13 10.25 -5.91
CA LYS A 162 -19.30 10.80 -6.61
C LYS A 162 -20.27 11.44 -5.63
N GLY A 163 -20.66 12.67 -5.92
CA GLY A 163 -21.66 13.42 -5.14
C GLY A 163 -21.13 14.03 -3.84
N HIS A 164 -19.81 14.14 -3.66
CA HIS A 164 -19.20 14.75 -2.48
C HIS A 164 -18.22 15.88 -2.86
N GLY A 165 -18.16 16.90 -2.01
CA GLY A 165 -17.17 17.98 -2.02
C GLY A 165 -16.24 17.91 -0.80
N TYR A 166 -15.25 18.82 -0.75
CA TYR A 166 -14.26 18.85 0.32
C TYR A 166 -14.86 18.95 1.74
N THR A 167 -15.87 19.81 1.91
CA THR A 167 -16.53 20.06 3.20
C THR A 167 -17.54 19.00 3.60
N ASP A 168 -17.86 18.06 2.70
CA ASP A 168 -18.87 17.05 2.97
C ASP A 168 -18.33 16.01 3.98
N GLU A 169 -19.25 15.38 4.70
CA GLU A 169 -18.97 14.16 5.46
C GLU A 169 -19.19 12.96 4.54
N LEU A 170 -18.14 12.18 4.33
CA LEU A 170 -18.23 10.89 3.67
C LEU A 170 -18.65 9.84 4.68
N VAL A 171 -19.74 9.14 4.38
CA VAL A 171 -20.25 8.01 5.17
C VAL A 171 -20.18 6.73 4.34
N ILE A 172 -19.52 5.70 4.88
CA ILE A 172 -19.39 4.38 4.25
C ILE A 172 -20.08 3.36 5.16
N PRO A 173 -21.15 2.68 4.72
CA PRO A 173 -21.78 1.63 5.51
C PRO A 173 -20.83 0.45 5.73
N ILE A 174 -20.90 -0.15 6.92
CA ILE A 174 -20.15 -1.36 7.31
C ILE A 174 -21.16 -2.48 7.55
N ILE A 175 -21.01 -3.59 6.81
CA ILE A 175 -21.74 -4.84 7.03
C ILE A 175 -20.87 -5.86 7.74
N GLU A 176 -21.50 -6.78 8.48
CA GLU A 176 -20.80 -7.87 9.14
C GLU A 176 -20.36 -8.93 8.12
N ASN A 177 -19.18 -9.50 8.32
CA ASN A 177 -18.69 -10.58 7.48
C ASN A 177 -19.38 -11.91 7.82
N THR A 178 -19.44 -12.79 6.82
CA THR A 178 -19.97 -14.14 6.93
C THR A 178 -18.91 -15.15 6.49
N PRO A 179 -19.01 -16.43 6.92
CA PRO A 179 -18.06 -17.46 6.48
C PRO A 179 -18.05 -17.69 4.97
N TYR A 180 -19.18 -17.44 4.31
CA TYR A 180 -19.33 -17.60 2.88
C TYR A 180 -19.79 -16.30 2.21
N GLU A 181 -19.09 -15.88 1.16
CA GLU A 181 -19.33 -14.59 0.49
C GLU A 181 -20.76 -14.45 -0.04
N TYR A 182 -21.37 -15.52 -0.57
CA TYR A 182 -22.73 -15.45 -1.10
C TYR A 182 -23.79 -15.04 -0.06
N GLU A 183 -23.53 -15.27 1.23
CA GLU A 183 -24.43 -14.88 2.34
C GLU A 183 -24.41 -13.35 2.61
N LEU A 184 -23.41 -12.63 2.09
CA LEU A 184 -23.33 -11.17 2.19
C LEU A 184 -24.30 -10.43 1.26
N THR A 185 -24.90 -11.14 0.30
CA THR A 185 -25.68 -10.54 -0.79
C THR A 185 -26.84 -9.68 -0.29
N ASP A 186 -27.56 -10.15 0.73
CA ASP A 186 -28.73 -9.46 1.27
C ASP A 186 -28.33 -8.26 2.12
N SER A 187 -27.34 -8.40 3.01
CA SER A 187 -26.83 -7.29 3.83
C SER A 187 -26.19 -6.20 2.98
N LEU A 188 -25.50 -6.56 1.90
CA LEU A 188 -25.00 -5.61 0.91
C LEU A 188 -26.15 -4.87 0.23
N ALA A 189 -27.20 -5.57 -0.21
CA ALA A 189 -28.36 -4.96 -0.85
C ALA A 189 -29.11 -4.00 0.09
N GLU A 190 -29.26 -4.37 1.36
CA GLU A 190 -29.83 -3.52 2.40
C GLU A 190 -28.98 -2.27 2.65
N ALA A 191 -27.65 -2.41 2.74
CA ALA A 191 -26.73 -1.29 2.88
C ALA A 191 -26.78 -0.37 1.66
N ILE A 192 -26.83 -0.92 0.44
CA ILE A 192 -27.04 -0.14 -0.77
C ILE A 192 -28.38 0.61 -0.65
N ALA A 193 -29.49 -0.05 -0.35
CA ALA A 193 -30.80 0.62 -0.25
C ALA A 193 -30.84 1.74 0.81
N ALA A 194 -30.24 1.52 1.99
CA ALA A 194 -30.24 2.47 3.10
C ALA A 194 -29.33 3.69 2.88
N TYR A 195 -28.28 3.55 2.07
CA TYR A 195 -27.30 4.61 1.80
C TYR A 195 -27.32 4.98 0.30
N PRO A 196 -28.29 5.81 -0.16
CA PRO A 196 -28.48 6.10 -1.59
C PRO A 196 -27.30 6.83 -2.24
N LYS A 197 -26.53 7.60 -1.47
CA LYS A 197 -25.32 8.29 -1.93
C LYS A 197 -24.05 7.43 -1.88
N ALA A 198 -24.10 6.25 -1.26
CA ALA A 198 -22.93 5.41 -1.15
C ALA A 198 -22.53 4.84 -2.52
N THR A 199 -21.23 4.88 -2.80
CA THR A 199 -20.56 4.19 -3.91
C THR A 199 -19.66 3.06 -3.42
N ALA A 200 -19.68 2.78 -2.12
CA ALA A 200 -18.97 1.67 -1.52
C ALA A 200 -19.64 1.14 -0.27
N VAL A 201 -19.36 -0.13 0.05
CA VAL A 201 -19.74 -0.80 1.31
C VAL A 201 -18.50 -1.52 1.85
N LEU A 202 -18.19 -1.30 3.13
CA LEU A 202 -17.16 -2.04 3.85
C LEU A 202 -17.74 -3.33 4.40
N VAL A 203 -16.94 -4.40 4.38
CA VAL A 203 -17.24 -5.68 5.01
C VAL A 203 -16.24 -5.88 6.14
N ARG A 204 -16.74 -5.99 7.38
CA ARG A 204 -15.89 -6.00 8.58
C ARG A 204 -14.85 -7.11 8.54
N ASN A 205 -13.58 -6.78 8.82
CA ASN A 205 -12.47 -7.75 8.80
C ASN A 205 -12.29 -8.50 7.47
N HIS A 206 -12.75 -7.92 6.36
CA HIS A 206 -12.71 -8.56 5.04
C HIS A 206 -12.19 -7.61 3.98
N GLY A 207 -12.92 -6.53 3.70
CA GLY A 207 -12.63 -5.72 2.52
C GLY A 207 -13.64 -4.62 2.25
N ILE A 208 -13.61 -4.12 1.02
CA ILE A 208 -14.53 -3.11 0.51
C ILE A 208 -15.06 -3.51 -0.87
N TYR A 209 -16.32 -3.17 -1.16
CA TYR A 209 -16.91 -3.21 -2.49
C TYR A 209 -17.13 -1.78 -2.95
N VAL A 210 -16.60 -1.40 -4.11
CA VAL A 210 -16.69 -0.05 -4.69
C VAL A 210 -17.25 -0.15 -6.10
N TRP A 211 -18.20 0.71 -6.47
CA TRP A 211 -18.76 0.75 -7.82
C TRP A 211 -18.78 2.16 -8.40
N GLY A 212 -18.79 2.25 -9.72
CA GLY A 212 -18.86 3.50 -10.45
C GLY A 212 -19.57 3.37 -11.79
N ASP A 213 -19.85 4.50 -12.42
CA ASP A 213 -20.55 4.55 -13.72
C ASP A 213 -19.69 3.96 -14.86
N SER A 214 -18.37 3.90 -14.65
CA SER A 214 -17.38 3.30 -15.56
C SER A 214 -16.24 2.70 -14.73
N TRP A 215 -15.38 1.91 -15.36
CA TRP A 215 -14.17 1.39 -14.71
C TRP A 215 -13.24 2.51 -14.21
N ILE A 216 -13.17 3.63 -14.95
CA ILE A 216 -12.38 4.81 -14.58
C ILE A 216 -12.92 5.38 -13.27
N ASN A 217 -14.22 5.62 -13.21
CA ASN A 217 -14.86 6.17 -12.02
C ASN A 217 -14.79 5.20 -10.83
N ALA A 218 -15.03 3.90 -11.03
CA ALA A 218 -14.90 2.89 -9.99
C ALA A 218 -13.47 2.85 -9.42
N LYS A 219 -12.45 2.85 -10.31
CA LYS A 219 -11.04 2.85 -9.92
C LYS A 219 -10.66 4.12 -9.15
N THR A 220 -10.98 5.31 -9.68
CA THR A 220 -10.66 6.58 -9.02
C THR A 220 -11.29 6.66 -7.63
N GLN A 221 -12.54 6.24 -7.49
CA GLN A 221 -13.21 6.20 -6.19
C GLN A 221 -12.57 5.18 -5.26
N ALA A 222 -12.18 4.00 -5.76
CA ALA A 222 -11.45 3.01 -4.96
C ALA A 222 -10.14 3.59 -4.42
N GLU A 223 -9.35 4.26 -5.24
CA GLU A 223 -8.11 4.95 -4.81
C GLU A 223 -8.39 5.99 -3.72
N CYS A 224 -9.47 6.78 -3.87
CA CYS A 224 -9.88 7.76 -2.87
C CYS A 224 -10.34 7.09 -1.56
N TYR A 225 -11.12 6.01 -1.62
CA TYR A 225 -11.54 5.26 -0.44
C TYR A 225 -10.33 4.67 0.29
N HIS A 226 -9.44 3.99 -0.42
CA HIS A 226 -8.22 3.43 0.14
C HIS A 226 -7.35 4.51 0.81
N TYR A 227 -7.16 5.65 0.15
CA TYR A 227 -6.46 6.80 0.73
C TYR A 227 -7.12 7.32 2.01
N LEU A 228 -8.44 7.52 1.99
CA LEU A 228 -9.18 8.10 3.12
C LEU A 228 -9.21 7.15 4.33
N LEU A 229 -9.29 5.85 4.09
CA LEU A 229 -9.23 4.82 5.14
C LEU A 229 -7.84 4.77 5.77
N ASP A 230 -6.78 4.76 4.95
CA ASP A 230 -5.40 4.81 5.42
C ASP A 230 -5.10 6.12 6.19
N ALA A 231 -5.56 7.26 5.67
CA ALA A 231 -5.44 8.55 6.34
C ALA A 231 -6.13 8.54 7.71
N ALA A 232 -7.34 7.99 7.83
CA ALA A 232 -8.04 7.87 9.11
C ALA A 232 -7.30 6.96 10.10
N ILE A 233 -6.71 5.86 9.65
CA ILE A 233 -5.90 4.99 10.50
C ILE A 233 -4.67 5.73 11.01
N LYS A 234 -3.96 6.45 10.14
CA LYS A 234 -2.78 7.26 10.50
C LYS A 234 -3.16 8.39 11.46
N MET A 235 -4.24 9.11 11.19
CA MET A 235 -4.79 10.12 12.10
C MET A 235 -5.13 9.50 13.46
N TYR A 236 -5.79 8.35 13.49
CA TYR A 236 -6.09 7.64 14.73
C TYR A 236 -4.83 7.29 15.52
N GLN A 237 -3.80 6.77 14.85
CA GLN A 237 -2.51 6.45 15.47
C GLN A 237 -1.82 7.69 16.05
N LEU A 238 -1.99 8.84 15.42
CA LEU A 238 -1.49 10.14 15.87
C LEU A 238 -2.39 10.83 16.91
N GLY A 239 -3.54 10.23 17.26
CA GLY A 239 -4.50 10.81 18.18
C GLY A 239 -5.31 11.96 17.59
N ILE A 240 -5.46 12.03 16.26
CA ILE A 240 -6.22 13.02 15.50
C ILE A 240 -7.61 12.48 15.12
N ASP A 241 -8.65 13.27 15.32
CA ASP A 241 -10.04 12.93 15.03
C ASP A 241 -10.44 13.33 13.58
N TRP A 242 -10.36 12.34 12.68
CA TRP A 242 -10.67 12.48 11.25
C TRP A 242 -12.15 12.75 10.94
N THR A 243 -13.02 12.66 11.95
CA THR A 243 -14.46 12.89 11.79
C THR A 243 -14.84 14.36 11.93
N THR A 244 -13.90 15.22 12.33
CA THR A 244 -14.15 16.63 12.61
C THR A 244 -13.51 17.54 11.56
N PRO A 245 -14.14 18.68 11.21
CA PRO A 245 -13.58 19.63 10.25
C PRO A 245 -12.17 20.14 10.59
N GLU A 246 -11.88 20.29 11.88
CA GLU A 246 -10.60 20.84 12.36
C GLU A 246 -9.51 19.79 12.55
N HIS A 247 -9.83 18.49 12.41
CA HIS A 247 -8.89 17.39 12.66
C HIS A 247 -8.13 17.53 13.99
N GLY A 248 -8.86 17.88 15.05
CA GLY A 248 -8.31 18.09 16.39
C GLY A 248 -7.99 16.78 17.12
N PRO A 249 -7.47 16.83 18.36
CA PRO A 249 -7.18 15.64 19.14
C PRO A 249 -8.44 14.79 19.43
N ILE A 250 -8.29 13.46 19.40
CA ILE A 250 -9.37 12.51 19.74
C ILE A 250 -9.79 12.72 21.20
N ASN A 251 -10.99 13.27 21.40
CA ASN A 251 -11.59 13.44 22.70
C ASN A 251 -12.17 12.12 23.21
N SER A 252 -11.35 11.33 23.91
CA SER A 252 -11.74 10.06 24.55
C SER A 252 -12.94 10.18 25.52
N ALA A 253 -13.27 11.39 25.99
CA ALA A 253 -14.45 11.67 26.82
C ALA A 253 -15.80 11.65 26.06
N LYS A 254 -15.82 11.88 24.73
CA LYS A 254 -17.07 11.83 23.93
C LYS A 254 -17.52 10.40 23.62
N ARG A 255 -16.59 9.45 23.54
CA ARG A 255 -16.88 8.05 23.17
C ARG A 255 -17.55 7.24 24.28
N LEU A 256 -17.33 7.59 25.56
CA LEU A 256 -18.05 6.99 26.69
C LEU A 256 -19.50 7.46 26.84
N ARG A 257 -19.89 8.57 26.17
CA ARG A 257 -21.26 9.09 26.25
C ARG A 257 -22.22 8.50 25.22
N SER A 258 -21.74 7.84 24.16
CA SER A 258 -22.62 7.18 23.17
C SER A 258 -23.03 5.76 23.55
N VAL A 259 -22.58 5.25 24.71
CA VAL A 259 -22.87 3.88 25.20
C VAL A 259 -23.65 3.89 26.52
N ALA A 260 -23.92 5.05 27.12
CA ALA A 260 -24.63 5.12 28.41
C ALA A 260 -25.67 6.24 28.48
N SER A 261 -26.92 5.85 28.72
CA SER A 261 -28.01 6.69 29.22
C SER A 261 -27.65 7.36 30.58
N PRO A 262 -28.33 8.45 30.98
CA PRO A 262 -27.78 9.41 31.92
C PRO A 262 -27.95 8.98 33.40
N GLY A 263 -26.87 9.09 34.17
CA GLY A 263 -26.90 8.89 35.63
C GLY A 263 -25.68 9.50 36.33
N VAL A 264 -25.89 10.70 36.89
CA VAL A 264 -25.31 11.31 38.10
C VAL A 264 -23.77 11.53 38.20
N PRO A 265 -23.31 12.73 38.62
CA PRO A 265 -21.90 13.08 38.65
C PRO A 265 -21.23 12.71 39.98
N ASN A 266 -19.94 12.36 39.93
CA ASN A 266 -18.99 12.81 40.94
C ASN A 266 -17.55 12.73 40.46
N GLY A 267 -16.81 13.79 40.79
CA GLY A 267 -15.46 14.02 40.31
C GLY A 267 -14.40 13.14 40.95
N CYS A 268 -13.26 13.06 40.27
CA CYS A 268 -11.96 12.94 40.90
C CYS A 268 -10.92 13.45 39.90
N HIS A 269 -10.26 14.56 40.26
CA HIS A 269 -9.07 15.02 39.57
C HIS A 269 -7.97 13.99 39.77
N THR A 270 -7.59 13.30 38.69
CA THR A 270 -6.28 12.67 38.58
C THR A 270 -5.67 13.13 37.26
N ALA A 271 -4.53 13.80 37.37
CA ALA A 271 -3.76 14.29 36.24
C ALA A 271 -3.42 13.11 35.32
N LYS A 272 -4.09 13.04 34.16
CA LYS A 272 -3.75 12.08 33.11
C LYS A 272 -2.44 12.52 32.49
N SER A 273 -1.36 11.80 32.79
CA SER A 273 -0.16 11.76 31.96
C SER A 273 -0.58 11.40 30.54
N SER A 274 -0.65 12.40 29.68
CA SER A 274 -0.79 12.21 28.25
C SER A 274 0.51 11.54 27.80
N LYS A 275 0.39 10.35 27.18
CA LYS A 275 1.55 9.62 26.65
C LYS A 275 1.98 10.29 25.34
N HIS A 276 2.72 11.40 25.44
CA HIS A 276 3.29 12.07 24.28
C HIS A 276 4.49 11.27 23.79
N CYS A 277 4.65 11.21 22.47
CA CYS A 277 5.76 10.59 21.78
C CYS A 277 6.50 11.69 21.00
N VAL A 278 7.83 11.62 20.94
CA VAL A 278 8.68 12.50 20.14
C VAL A 278 9.32 11.67 19.04
N VAL A 279 9.19 12.13 17.79
CA VAL A 279 9.92 11.56 16.66
C VAL A 279 10.87 12.64 16.16
N LEU A 280 12.15 12.30 16.10
CA LEU A 280 13.23 13.21 15.69
C LEU A 280 13.82 12.75 14.37
N ASP A 281 14.09 13.72 13.49
CA ASP A 281 15.03 13.52 12.39
C ASP A 281 16.48 13.63 12.91
N ILE A 282 17.45 13.30 12.05
CA ILE A 282 18.88 13.42 12.34
C ILE A 282 19.44 14.71 11.77
N GLU A 283 19.40 14.87 10.45
CA GLU A 283 20.07 15.97 9.75
C GLU A 283 19.41 17.31 10.06
N GLY A 284 20.17 18.24 10.63
CA GLY A 284 19.65 19.55 11.02
C GLY A 284 18.73 19.56 12.24
N THR A 285 18.44 18.39 12.83
CA THR A 285 17.61 18.25 14.03
C THR A 285 18.44 17.81 15.23
N THR A 286 19.01 16.61 15.20
CA THR A 286 19.92 16.15 16.28
C THR A 286 21.38 16.33 15.93
N THR A 287 21.72 16.37 14.64
CA THR A 287 23.10 16.30 14.15
C THR A 287 23.31 17.34 13.05
N PRO A 288 24.44 18.08 13.04
CA PRO A 288 24.75 19.01 11.97
C PRO A 288 24.72 18.31 10.60
N ILE A 289 24.08 18.94 9.61
CA ILE A 289 24.05 18.44 8.22
C ILE A 289 25.49 18.21 7.71
N SER A 290 26.40 19.13 8.04
CA SER A 290 27.82 19.05 7.70
C SER A 290 28.51 17.79 8.23
N PHE A 291 28.07 17.23 9.35
CA PHE A 291 28.66 15.99 9.85
C PHE A 291 28.35 14.81 8.90
N VAL A 292 27.14 14.75 8.37
CA VAL A 292 26.78 13.69 7.41
C VAL A 292 27.48 13.92 6.08
N THR A 293 27.41 15.14 5.54
CA THR A 293 27.93 15.46 4.20
C THR A 293 29.45 15.55 4.14
N ASP A 294 30.10 16.07 5.18
CA ASP A 294 31.52 16.41 5.16
C ASP A 294 32.37 15.40 5.94
N VAL A 295 31.75 14.52 6.72
CA VAL A 295 32.46 13.48 7.49
C VAL A 295 31.99 12.07 7.12
N MET A 296 30.71 11.73 7.28
CA MET A 296 30.25 10.35 7.09
C MET A 296 30.35 9.88 5.64
N PHE A 297 29.87 10.67 4.66
CA PHE A 297 29.98 10.31 3.25
C PHE A 297 31.42 10.26 2.73
N PRO A 298 32.29 11.25 3.02
CA PRO A 298 33.70 11.17 2.69
C PRO A 298 34.41 9.98 3.34
N TYR A 299 34.09 9.66 4.60
CA TYR A 299 34.68 8.49 5.27
C TYR A 299 34.33 7.19 4.56
N ALA A 300 33.06 7.00 4.16
CA ALA A 300 32.65 5.81 3.42
C ALA A 300 33.39 5.71 2.07
N ARG A 301 33.47 6.82 1.33
CA ARG A 301 34.20 6.90 0.06
C ARG A 301 35.67 6.56 0.24
N ASP A 302 36.34 7.14 1.22
CA ASP A 302 37.80 7.00 1.39
C ASP A 302 38.20 5.63 1.96
N ASN A 303 37.26 4.92 2.60
CA ASN A 303 37.51 3.62 3.23
C ASN A 303 36.90 2.43 2.48
N VAL A 304 36.12 2.63 1.41
CA VAL A 304 35.47 1.53 0.68
C VAL A 304 36.46 0.47 0.18
N ARG A 305 37.58 0.89 -0.42
CA ARG A 305 38.62 -0.05 -0.88
C ARG A 305 39.21 -0.84 0.28
N LYS A 306 39.61 -0.15 1.36
CA LYS A 306 40.19 -0.76 2.55
C LYS A 306 39.24 -1.79 3.17
N HIS A 307 37.95 -1.43 3.28
CA HIS A 307 36.91 -2.32 3.79
C HIS A 307 36.81 -3.57 2.92
N LEU A 308 36.50 -3.40 1.62
CA LEU A 308 36.35 -4.52 0.68
C LEU A 308 37.59 -5.43 0.63
N THR A 309 38.81 -4.89 0.64
CA THR A 309 40.03 -5.71 0.66
C THR A 309 40.14 -6.53 1.95
N SER A 310 39.81 -5.92 3.10
CA SER A 310 39.96 -6.56 4.42
C SER A 310 38.87 -7.58 4.73
N THR A 311 37.68 -7.42 4.17
CA THR A 311 36.51 -8.26 4.48
C THR A 311 36.03 -9.09 3.29
N TYR A 312 36.72 -9.05 2.14
CA TYR A 312 36.31 -9.70 0.89
C TYR A 312 35.76 -11.12 1.03
N ASP A 313 36.41 -11.94 1.86
CA ASP A 313 36.08 -13.36 2.03
C ASP A 313 34.95 -13.60 3.04
N SER A 314 34.46 -12.54 3.72
CA SER A 314 33.33 -12.61 4.64
C SER A 314 32.01 -12.73 3.89
N GLU A 315 31.06 -13.46 4.47
CA GLU A 315 29.73 -13.64 3.88
C GLU A 315 28.96 -12.32 3.73
N GLU A 316 29.16 -11.38 4.67
CA GLU A 316 28.56 -10.04 4.62
C GLU A 316 29.06 -9.25 3.40
N THR A 317 30.37 -9.25 3.17
CA THR A 317 30.96 -8.52 2.02
C THR A 317 30.62 -9.19 0.69
N LYS A 318 30.50 -10.52 0.64
CA LYS A 318 30.06 -11.24 -0.56
C LYS A 318 28.63 -10.86 -0.95
N GLU A 319 27.74 -10.72 0.02
CA GLU A 319 26.37 -10.27 -0.26
C GLU A 319 26.34 -8.80 -0.71
N ASP A 320 27.13 -7.91 -0.10
CA ASP A 320 27.29 -6.52 -0.57
C ASP A 320 27.75 -6.48 -2.03
N ILE A 321 28.80 -7.25 -2.37
CA ILE A 321 29.34 -7.34 -3.73
C ILE A 321 28.27 -7.80 -4.71
N LYS A 322 27.51 -8.84 -4.36
CA LYS A 322 26.44 -9.40 -5.19
C LYS A 322 25.32 -8.37 -5.43
N LEU A 323 24.85 -7.69 -4.39
CA LEU A 323 23.81 -6.67 -4.51
C LEU A 323 24.27 -5.46 -5.33
N LEU A 324 25.53 -5.05 -5.16
CA LEU A 324 26.13 -3.97 -5.96
C LEU A 324 26.27 -4.38 -7.43
N ARG A 325 26.68 -5.63 -7.73
CA ARG A 325 26.72 -6.14 -9.11
C ARG A 325 25.37 -6.05 -9.79
N ILE A 326 24.31 -6.54 -9.13
CA ILE A 326 22.93 -6.49 -9.66
C ILE A 326 22.53 -5.03 -9.96
N GLN A 327 22.82 -4.11 -9.03
CA GLN A 327 22.51 -2.70 -9.25
C GLN A 327 23.28 -2.10 -10.43
N VAL A 328 24.58 -2.39 -10.53
CA VAL A 328 25.42 -1.86 -11.62
C VAL A 328 24.99 -2.43 -12.98
N GLU A 329 24.57 -3.69 -13.05
CA GLU A 329 24.01 -4.29 -14.27
C GLU A 329 22.70 -3.61 -14.70
N GLU A 330 21.84 -3.26 -13.75
CA GLU A 330 20.64 -2.47 -14.02
C GLU A 330 21.02 -1.07 -14.52
N ASP A 331 21.93 -0.39 -13.83
CA ASP A 331 22.41 0.95 -14.18
C ASP A 331 23.00 1.01 -15.60
N LEU A 332 23.71 -0.03 -16.02
CA LEU A 332 24.24 -0.17 -17.39
C LEU A 332 23.11 -0.32 -18.42
N LYS A 333 22.03 -1.06 -18.10
CA LYS A 333 20.88 -1.24 -19.00
C LYS A 333 20.11 0.07 -19.23
N ILE A 334 20.01 0.90 -18.20
CA ILE A 334 19.30 2.18 -18.27
C ILE A 334 20.22 3.37 -18.62
N GLY A 335 21.52 3.13 -18.82
CA GLY A 335 22.48 4.14 -19.29
C GLY A 335 22.86 5.20 -18.25
N VAL A 336 22.97 4.83 -16.96
CA VAL A 336 23.37 5.76 -15.89
C VAL A 336 24.82 6.21 -16.11
N VAL A 337 25.02 7.53 -16.08
CA VAL A 337 26.35 8.16 -16.20
C VAL A 337 27.24 7.73 -15.03
N GLY A 338 28.41 7.18 -15.33
CA GLY A 338 29.40 6.72 -14.34
C GLY A 338 29.29 5.24 -13.95
N ALA A 339 28.29 4.50 -14.46
CA ALA A 339 28.23 3.05 -14.30
C ALA A 339 29.26 2.35 -15.21
N ALA A 340 29.98 1.38 -14.68
CA ALA A 340 30.97 0.59 -15.40
C ALA A 340 30.85 -0.91 -15.06
N PRO A 341 31.09 -1.85 -16.00
CA PRO A 341 31.00 -3.28 -15.71
C PRO A 341 31.86 -3.70 -14.52
N VAL A 342 31.29 -4.53 -13.65
CA VAL A 342 32.02 -5.15 -12.54
C VAL A 342 32.74 -6.39 -13.05
N ALA A 343 34.04 -6.51 -12.78
CA ALA A 343 34.85 -7.66 -13.23
C ALA A 343 34.27 -8.98 -12.72
N PRO A 344 34.30 -10.09 -13.46
CA PRO A 344 33.76 -11.39 -13.01
C PRO A 344 34.61 -11.98 -11.86
N ASP A 345 34.05 -12.93 -11.11
CA ASP A 345 34.71 -13.47 -9.91
C ASP A 345 36.03 -14.22 -10.21
N ASP A 346 36.20 -14.71 -11.44
CA ASP A 346 37.41 -15.38 -11.93
C ASP A 346 38.52 -14.42 -12.38
N ALA A 347 38.24 -13.11 -12.51
CA ALA A 347 39.21 -12.06 -12.82
C ALA A 347 40.18 -11.76 -11.67
N GLY A 348 39.87 -12.27 -10.47
CA GLY A 348 40.69 -12.11 -9.27
C GLY A 348 40.24 -10.95 -8.38
N LYS A 349 40.49 -11.12 -7.08
CA LYS A 349 40.00 -10.25 -5.99
C LYS A 349 40.25 -8.75 -6.22
N GLU A 350 41.45 -8.37 -6.66
CA GLU A 350 41.81 -6.96 -6.83
C GLU A 350 41.07 -6.28 -7.99
N GLU A 351 40.80 -7.01 -9.08
CA GLU A 351 40.07 -6.46 -10.22
C GLU A 351 38.58 -6.24 -9.88
N VAL A 352 37.97 -7.20 -9.17
CA VAL A 352 36.60 -7.08 -8.65
C VAL A 352 36.49 -5.87 -7.72
N ILE A 353 37.38 -5.75 -6.73
CA ILE A 353 37.38 -4.61 -5.79
C ILE A 353 37.56 -3.30 -6.54
N SER A 354 38.51 -3.22 -7.47
CA SER A 354 38.78 -1.97 -8.19
C SER A 354 37.57 -1.49 -9.01
N SER A 355 36.89 -2.41 -9.69
CA SER A 355 35.68 -2.09 -10.47
C SER A 355 34.50 -1.67 -9.58
N LEU A 356 34.31 -2.28 -8.41
CA LEU A 356 33.29 -1.89 -7.44
C LEU A 356 33.57 -0.53 -6.82
N VAL A 357 34.82 -0.27 -6.41
CA VAL A 357 35.23 1.02 -5.83
C VAL A 357 34.91 2.17 -6.79
N ALA A 358 35.23 2.03 -8.08
CA ALA A 358 34.93 3.05 -9.07
C ALA A 358 33.41 3.33 -9.20
N ASN A 359 32.59 2.28 -9.21
CA ASN A 359 31.13 2.42 -9.24
C ASN A 359 30.59 3.07 -7.96
N VAL A 360 31.05 2.64 -6.78
CA VAL A 360 30.62 3.19 -5.49
C VAL A 360 31.01 4.65 -5.37
N GLU A 361 32.24 5.04 -5.76
CA GLU A 361 32.67 6.43 -5.77
C GLU A 361 31.80 7.29 -6.70
N ALA A 362 31.44 6.78 -7.89
CA ALA A 362 30.54 7.46 -8.80
C ALA A 362 29.13 7.62 -8.21
N MET A 363 28.60 6.58 -7.56
CA MET A 363 27.29 6.62 -6.92
C MET A 363 27.24 7.61 -5.74
N ILE A 364 28.29 7.64 -4.91
CA ILE A 364 28.42 8.60 -3.80
C ILE A 364 28.53 10.03 -4.35
N LYS A 365 29.36 10.25 -5.36
CA LYS A 365 29.55 11.58 -5.97
C LYS A 365 28.25 12.13 -6.58
N ALA A 366 27.39 11.24 -7.09
CA ALA A 366 26.09 11.58 -7.66
C ALA A 366 24.94 11.57 -6.64
N ASP A 367 25.22 11.43 -5.33
CA ASP A 367 24.23 11.35 -4.24
C ASP A 367 23.08 10.36 -4.53
N ARG A 368 23.43 9.18 -5.06
CA ARG A 368 22.42 8.21 -5.50
C ARG A 368 21.83 7.47 -4.30
N LYS A 369 20.50 7.51 -4.18
CA LYS A 369 19.73 6.88 -3.10
C LYS A 369 19.45 5.40 -3.36
N ILE A 370 20.50 4.59 -3.37
CA ILE A 370 20.45 3.15 -3.72
C ILE A 370 20.51 2.28 -2.46
N THR A 371 19.68 1.24 -2.39
CA THR A 371 19.64 0.31 -1.24
C THR A 371 20.95 -0.47 -1.04
N SER A 372 21.53 -1.03 -2.10
CA SER A 372 22.81 -1.78 -2.03
C SER A 372 23.98 -0.89 -1.59
N LEU A 373 24.04 0.36 -2.06
CA LEU A 373 25.03 1.33 -1.60
C LEU A 373 24.89 1.64 -0.10
N LYS A 374 23.66 1.90 0.37
CA LYS A 374 23.40 2.21 1.78
C LYS A 374 23.78 1.07 2.73
N GLN A 375 23.66 -0.19 2.27
CA GLN A 375 24.07 -1.36 3.04
C GLN A 375 25.59 -1.37 3.26
N LEU A 376 26.36 -1.30 2.17
CA LEU A 376 27.82 -1.24 2.21
C LEU A 376 28.32 -0.04 3.04
N GLN A 377 27.72 1.14 2.87
CA GLN A 377 28.04 2.32 3.68
C GLN A 377 27.84 2.07 5.18
N GLY A 378 26.76 1.37 5.55
CA GLY A 378 26.50 0.93 6.93
C GLY A 378 27.65 0.10 7.51
N HIS A 379 28.11 -0.91 6.78
CA HIS A 379 29.22 -1.78 7.21
C HIS A 379 30.55 -1.04 7.34
N ILE A 380 30.83 -0.09 6.43
CA ILE A 380 32.01 0.76 6.50
C ILE A 380 31.95 1.67 7.74
N TRP A 381 30.80 2.31 7.99
CA TRP A 381 30.62 3.14 9.18
C TRP A 381 30.71 2.34 10.47
N ARG A 382 30.14 1.12 10.52
CA ARG A 382 30.27 0.20 11.66
C ARG A 382 31.74 0.03 12.03
N THR A 383 32.56 -0.30 11.05
CA THR A 383 34.02 -0.44 11.21
C THR A 383 34.65 0.85 11.76
N GLY A 384 34.26 2.01 11.21
CA GLY A 384 34.79 3.31 11.65
C GLY A 384 34.43 3.67 13.08
N PHE A 385 33.18 3.43 13.50
CA PHE A 385 32.73 3.67 14.87
C PHE A 385 33.34 2.70 15.87
N GLU A 386 33.48 1.42 15.52
CA GLU A 386 34.12 0.40 16.36
C GLU A 386 35.61 0.68 16.57
N ARG A 387 36.30 1.15 15.52
CA ARG A 387 37.72 1.54 15.57
C ARG A 387 37.95 2.93 16.16
N LYS A 388 36.88 3.66 16.50
CA LYS A 388 36.93 5.06 16.96
C LYS A 388 37.58 6.01 15.94
N GLU A 389 37.54 5.65 14.66
CA GLU A 389 37.90 6.53 13.54
C GLU A 389 36.74 7.50 13.23
N LEU A 390 35.50 7.10 13.56
CA LEU A 390 34.31 7.95 13.58
C LEU A 390 33.79 8.12 15.01
N GLN A 391 33.31 9.32 15.31
CA GLN A 391 32.60 9.64 16.54
C GLN A 391 31.31 10.39 16.19
N GLY A 392 30.19 9.97 16.78
CA GLY A 392 28.88 10.53 16.48
C GLY A 392 28.76 11.94 17.03
N VAL A 393 28.33 12.88 16.19
CA VAL A 393 28.13 14.27 16.57
C VAL A 393 26.63 14.54 16.71
N VAL A 394 26.24 15.15 17.82
CA VAL A 394 24.91 15.71 18.05
C VAL A 394 25.03 17.14 18.57
N PHE A 395 24.01 17.97 18.41
CA PHE A 395 23.97 19.30 19.03
C PHE A 395 24.01 19.20 20.56
N GLU A 396 24.54 20.23 21.22
CA GLU A 396 24.81 20.23 22.66
C GLU A 396 23.54 20.07 23.53
N ASP A 397 22.39 20.50 23.01
CA ASP A 397 21.08 20.44 23.66
C ASP A 397 20.39 19.06 23.53
N VAL A 398 20.81 18.24 22.57
CA VAL A 398 20.17 16.94 22.27
C VAL A 398 20.22 15.97 23.45
N PRO A 399 21.37 15.72 24.12
CA PRO A 399 21.41 14.78 25.24
C PRO A 399 20.49 15.20 26.40
N GLU A 400 20.40 16.51 26.68
CA GLU A 400 19.55 17.05 27.75
C GLU A 400 18.08 16.93 27.38
N ALA A 401 17.71 17.25 26.14
CA ALA A 401 16.35 17.10 25.64
C ALA A 401 15.88 15.64 25.69
N LEU A 402 16.70 14.70 25.22
CA LEU A 402 16.42 13.26 25.27
C LEU A 402 16.18 12.76 26.70
N LYS A 403 17.04 13.18 27.64
CA LYS A 403 16.92 12.83 29.06
C LYS A 403 15.64 13.41 29.67
N ASN A 404 15.32 14.66 29.37
CA ASN A 404 14.13 15.34 29.87
C ASN A 404 12.85 14.65 29.38
N TRP A 405 12.75 14.34 28.09
CA TRP A 405 11.59 13.60 27.55
C TRP A 405 11.44 12.22 28.16
N GLN A 406 12.53 11.47 28.33
CA GLN A 406 12.48 10.16 29.00
C GLN A 406 12.00 10.29 30.46
N SER A 407 12.50 11.28 31.22
CA SER A 407 12.09 11.52 32.62
C SER A 407 10.61 11.89 32.76
N GLN A 408 10.02 12.47 31.72
CA GLN A 408 8.60 12.82 31.65
C GLN A 408 7.74 11.63 31.21
N GLY A 409 8.34 10.46 30.98
CA GLY A 409 7.65 9.25 30.52
C GLY A 409 7.29 9.28 29.03
N MET A 410 7.89 10.20 28.25
CA MET A 410 7.69 10.26 26.81
C MET A 410 8.55 9.22 26.11
N LYS A 411 8.01 8.63 25.04
CA LYS A 411 8.79 7.76 24.16
C LYS A 411 9.44 8.60 23.07
N VAL A 412 10.72 8.37 22.81
CA VAL A 412 11.47 9.09 21.76
C VAL A 412 11.92 8.12 20.68
N TYR A 413 11.73 8.47 19.42
CA TYR A 413 12.12 7.65 18.27
C TYR A 413 12.90 8.49 17.27
N ILE A 414 13.74 7.81 16.48
CA ILE A 414 14.44 8.42 15.35
C ILE A 414 13.80 7.97 14.04
N TYR A 415 13.51 8.89 13.13
CA TYR A 415 13.12 8.62 11.76
C TYR A 415 14.00 9.42 10.80
N SER A 416 14.79 8.74 9.96
CA SER A 416 15.73 9.39 9.06
C SER A 416 15.94 8.60 7.77
N SER A 417 16.42 9.25 6.71
CA SER A 417 16.77 8.61 5.44
C SER A 417 17.99 7.68 5.49
N GLY A 418 18.80 7.79 6.55
CA GLY A 418 19.88 6.85 6.85
C GLY A 418 19.35 5.49 7.34
N SER A 419 20.10 4.41 7.10
CA SER A 419 19.70 3.07 7.54
C SER A 419 19.56 3.01 9.07
N ARG A 420 18.63 2.20 9.59
CA ARG A 420 18.46 2.00 11.04
C ARG A 420 19.77 1.64 11.75
N GLU A 421 20.66 0.92 11.08
CA GLU A 421 21.98 0.61 11.60
C GLU A 421 22.85 1.86 11.76
N ALA A 422 22.94 2.70 10.72
CA ALA A 422 23.70 3.95 10.77
C ALA A 422 23.19 4.87 11.90
N GLN A 423 21.87 4.94 12.10
CA GLN A 423 21.27 5.69 13.20
C GLN A 423 21.72 5.13 14.55
N ARG A 424 21.69 3.80 14.74
CA ARG A 424 22.15 3.16 15.99
C ARG A 424 23.64 3.38 16.24
N LEU A 425 24.47 3.37 15.21
CA LEU A 425 25.90 3.65 15.32
C LEU A 425 26.14 5.10 15.73
N LEU A 426 25.47 6.06 15.08
CA LEU A 426 25.59 7.48 15.39
C LEU A 426 25.28 7.77 16.86
N PHE A 427 24.10 7.35 17.35
CA PHE A 427 23.70 7.61 18.74
C PHE A 427 24.41 6.73 19.78
N GLY A 428 24.99 5.61 19.35
CA GLY A 428 25.74 4.70 20.23
C GLY A 428 27.17 5.15 20.52
N HIS A 429 27.75 5.99 19.65
CA HIS A 429 29.17 6.35 19.68
C HIS A 429 29.39 7.87 19.79
N THR A 430 28.64 8.57 20.64
CA THR A 430 28.76 10.03 20.80
C THR A 430 29.81 10.43 21.84
N SER A 431 30.19 11.71 21.85
CA SER A 431 31.01 12.31 22.93
C SER A 431 30.28 12.39 24.27
N TYR A 432 28.95 12.26 24.28
CA TYR A 432 28.10 12.26 25.47
C TYR A 432 27.81 10.84 25.98
N GLY A 433 28.46 9.82 25.41
CA GLY A 433 28.22 8.41 25.70
C GLY A 433 27.17 7.77 24.78
N ASP A 434 26.61 6.65 25.21
CA ASP A 434 25.58 5.94 24.45
C ASP A 434 24.19 6.58 24.71
N LEU A 435 23.69 7.33 23.72
CA LEU A 435 22.39 8.01 23.80
C LEU A 435 21.22 7.08 23.47
N ARG A 436 21.47 5.85 22.99
CA ARG A 436 20.41 4.91 22.62
C ARG A 436 19.53 4.52 23.81
N GLN A 437 20.05 4.64 25.03
CA GLN A 437 19.28 4.39 26.26
C GLN A 437 18.06 5.31 26.41
N PHE A 438 18.05 6.47 25.74
CA PHE A 438 16.93 7.41 25.74
C PHE A 438 15.97 7.20 24.57
N LEU A 439 16.32 6.31 23.63
CA LEU A 439 15.58 6.08 22.38
C LEU A 439 14.83 4.75 22.43
N CYS A 440 13.57 4.78 22.03
CA CYS A 440 12.65 3.64 22.01
C CYS A 440 12.66 2.89 20.68
N GLY A 441 13.23 3.46 19.61
CA GLY A 441 13.32 2.82 18.29
C GLY A 441 13.91 3.72 17.21
N PHE A 442 14.23 3.08 16.09
CA PHE A 442 14.87 3.67 14.91
C PHE A 442 14.08 3.22 13.68
N PHE A 443 13.75 4.17 12.80
CA PHE A 443 12.96 3.97 11.60
C PHE A 443 13.65 4.60 10.41
N ASP A 444 13.53 3.96 9.25
CA ASP A 444 14.04 4.46 7.98
C ASP A 444 12.91 4.56 6.95
N THR A 445 13.23 4.99 5.73
CA THR A 445 12.25 5.12 4.63
C THR A 445 11.61 3.80 4.18
N THR A 446 12.01 2.65 4.75
CA THR A 446 11.41 1.35 4.45
C THR A 446 10.48 0.85 5.57
N THR A 447 10.52 1.49 6.74
CA THR A 447 9.85 1.01 7.96
C THR A 447 8.99 2.04 8.67
N GLY A 448 8.84 3.25 8.13
CA GLY A 448 8.02 4.32 8.70
C GLY A 448 7.17 5.06 7.67
#